data_AF-A0A1F6E8W4-F1
#
_entry.id   AF-A0A1F6E8W4-F1
#
_cell.length_a   1.000
_cell.length_b   1.000
_cell.length_c   1.000
_cell.angle_alpha   90.00
_cell.angle_beta   90.00
_cell.angle_gamma   90.00
#
_symmetry.space_group_name_H-M   'P 1'
#
loop_
_entity.id
_entity.type
_entity.pdbx_description
1 polymer ?
#
loop_
_entity_poly.entity_id
_entity_poly.type
_entity_poly.pdbx_seq_one_letter_code
_entity_poly.pdbx_strand_id
1 'polypeptide(L)'
;MISVAFHTAIYNPLYNGLVFLVDALPSHDVGLAVIALTIVVRVILYPLSRRAVIAQEQMKKIAPLIEELKEKYKNDREQQGRAIFELYREHDVHPFASFALILVQLPILFALYWVFALGGLPEVNISLLYSFVPQPTEVNMEFFGLINMGGRSLVLALLAAATQLAYTRLSMGAPKKHVPAKVPASGKQSFGADMARSFDMQARYVMPIIIGVIAYTIPAAAPLYWVTSNTFMIIQEYLAGRRFRAT
;
A
#
# COMPACT_ATOMS: atom_id res chain seq x y z
N MET A 1 11.65 22.09 9.23
CA MET A 1 11.40 21.00 10.21
C MET A 1 10.93 19.71 9.55
N ILE A 2 9.86 19.72 8.73
CA ILE A 2 9.34 18.49 8.07
C ILE A 2 10.38 17.84 7.14
N SER A 3 11.12 18.63 6.35
CA SER A 3 12.20 18.11 5.50
C SER A 3 13.28 17.38 6.32
N VAL A 4 13.73 17.97 7.43
CA VAL A 4 14.75 17.35 8.30
C VAL A 4 14.24 16.05 8.91
N ALA A 5 13.00 16.05 9.44
CA ALA A 5 12.40 14.85 10.03
C ALA A 5 12.26 13.72 9.00
N PHE A 6 11.83 14.03 7.78
CA PHE A 6 11.76 13.05 6.69
C PHE A 6 13.13 12.47 6.35
N HIS A 7 14.15 13.34 6.22
CA HIS A 7 15.48 12.88 5.85
C HIS A 7 16.10 12.02 6.94
N THR A 8 16.03 12.44 8.19
CA THR A 8 16.62 11.71 9.32
C THR A 8 15.90 10.40 9.62
N ALA A 9 14.55 10.38 9.58
CA ALA A 9 13.78 9.21 10.00
C ALA A 9 13.48 8.21 8.88
N ILE A 10 13.50 8.64 7.62
CA ILE A 10 13.00 7.84 6.49
C ILE A 10 14.04 7.74 5.39
N TYR A 11 14.45 8.87 4.80
CA TYR A 11 15.36 8.85 3.65
C TYR A 11 16.73 8.28 3.99
N ASN A 12 17.43 8.81 5.00
CA ASN A 12 18.79 8.39 5.34
C ASN A 12 18.82 6.91 5.77
N PRO A 13 17.92 6.40 6.64
CA PRO A 13 17.91 4.98 6.98
C PRO A 13 17.63 4.07 5.78
N LEU A 14 16.68 4.45 4.91
CA LEU A 14 16.37 3.67 3.71
C LEU A 14 17.53 3.67 2.71
N TYR A 15 18.16 4.83 2.51
CA TYR A 15 19.32 4.98 1.63
C TYR A 15 20.49 4.14 2.12
N ASN A 16 20.85 4.26 3.40
CA ASN A 16 21.91 3.49 4.01
C ASN A 16 21.63 2.00 4.01
N GLY A 17 20.39 1.60 4.32
CA GLY A 17 19.95 0.22 4.25
C GLY A 17 20.07 -0.33 2.83
N LEU A 18 19.69 0.46 1.82
CA LEU A 18 19.83 0.06 0.43
C LEU A 18 21.30 -0.12 0.03
N VAL A 19 22.16 0.87 0.32
CA VAL A 19 23.60 0.82 -0.01
C VAL A 19 24.27 -0.37 0.70
N PHE A 20 23.97 -0.57 1.99
CA PHE A 20 24.45 -1.73 2.74
C PHE A 20 24.04 -3.06 2.09
N LEU A 21 22.79 -3.16 1.63
CA LEU A 21 22.30 -4.38 0.96
C LEU A 21 22.92 -4.57 -0.42
N VAL A 22 23.21 -3.50 -1.15
CA VAL A 22 23.93 -3.57 -2.43
C VAL A 22 25.34 -4.13 -2.22
N ASP A 23 26.05 -3.65 -1.21
CA ASP A 23 27.39 -4.16 -0.86
C ASP A 23 27.36 -5.63 -0.39
N ALA A 24 26.36 -5.98 0.43
CA ALA A 24 26.26 -7.32 1.01
C ALA A 24 25.76 -8.40 0.03
N LEU A 25 25.03 -8.03 -1.03
CA LEU A 25 24.42 -8.97 -1.96
C LEU A 25 25.38 -9.39 -3.08
N PRO A 26 25.32 -10.65 -3.53
CA PRO A 26 26.07 -11.09 -4.71
C PRO A 26 25.76 -10.19 -5.91
N SER A 27 26.76 -9.92 -6.74
CA SER A 27 26.68 -9.11 -7.97
C SER A 27 26.29 -7.63 -7.81
N HIS A 28 26.22 -7.13 -6.58
CA HIS A 28 25.85 -5.74 -6.27
C HIS A 28 24.52 -5.31 -6.92
N ASP A 29 23.59 -6.26 -7.08
CA ASP A 29 22.32 -6.06 -7.80
C ASP A 29 21.36 -5.22 -6.95
N VAL A 30 21.08 -4.02 -7.46
CA VAL A 30 20.23 -3.04 -6.80
C VAL A 30 18.78 -3.49 -6.75
N GLY A 31 18.30 -4.26 -7.73
CA GLY A 31 16.94 -4.80 -7.70
C GLY A 31 16.75 -5.82 -6.57
N LEU A 32 17.72 -6.72 -6.37
CA LEU A 32 17.73 -7.62 -5.21
C LEU A 32 17.80 -6.85 -3.89
N ALA A 33 18.60 -5.78 -3.83
CA ALA A 33 18.68 -4.92 -2.66
C ALA A 33 17.34 -4.23 -2.36
N VAL A 34 16.62 -3.75 -3.38
CA VAL A 34 15.27 -3.18 -3.23
C VAL A 34 14.29 -4.22 -2.69
N ILE A 35 14.32 -5.46 -3.20
CA ILE A 35 13.45 -6.55 -2.71
C ILE A 35 13.75 -6.83 -1.23
N ALA A 36 15.02 -7.04 -0.88
CA ALA A 36 15.45 -7.33 0.48
C ALA A 36 15.06 -6.19 1.45
N LEU A 37 15.33 -4.94 1.08
CA LEU A 37 14.95 -3.77 1.87
C LEU A 37 13.44 -3.70 2.07
N THR A 38 12.66 -3.95 1.01
CA THR A 38 11.20 -3.95 1.07
C THR A 38 10.69 -5.00 2.06
N ILE A 39 11.26 -6.21 2.05
CA ILE A 39 10.89 -7.27 2.98
C ILE A 39 11.22 -6.86 4.42
N VAL A 40 12.41 -6.33 4.68
CA VAL A 40 12.81 -5.85 6.03
C VAL A 40 11.84 -4.79 6.54
N VAL A 41 11.54 -3.77 5.72
CA VAL A 41 10.57 -2.73 6.07
C VAL A 41 9.19 -3.32 6.32
N ARG A 42 8.75 -4.28 5.50
CA ARG A 42 7.46 -4.97 5.68
C ARG A 42 7.38 -5.79 6.97
N VAL A 43 8.48 -6.43 7.38
CA VAL A 43 8.58 -7.14 8.66
C VAL A 43 8.49 -6.15 9.83
N ILE A 44 9.20 -5.02 9.76
CA ILE A 44 9.12 -3.97 10.79
C ILE A 44 7.68 -3.41 10.89
N LEU A 45 7.00 -3.23 9.76
CA LEU A 45 5.63 -2.73 9.69
C LEU A 45 4.56 -3.81 9.91
N TYR A 46 4.94 -5.06 10.09
CA TYR A 46 4.02 -6.19 10.28
C TYR A 46 2.97 -5.98 11.40
N PRO A 47 3.31 -5.50 12.61
CA PRO A 47 2.30 -5.28 13.65
C PRO A 47 1.25 -4.24 13.22
N LEU A 48 1.68 -3.18 12.52
CA LEU A 48 0.77 -2.15 12.00
C LEU A 48 -0.10 -2.72 10.88
N SER A 49 0.49 -3.42 9.91
CA SER A 49 -0.27 -4.01 8.81
C SER A 49 -1.27 -5.06 9.31
N ARG A 50 -0.91 -5.84 10.33
CA ARG A 50 -1.82 -6.81 10.96
C ARG A 50 -3.03 -6.12 11.61
N ARG A 51 -2.85 -4.98 12.28
CA ARG A 51 -3.97 -4.18 12.83
C ARG A 51 -4.86 -3.64 11.72
N ALA A 52 -4.28 -3.12 10.64
CA ALA A 52 -5.03 -2.62 9.49
C ALA A 52 -5.87 -3.74 8.84
N VAL A 53 -5.26 -4.91 8.65
CA VAL A 53 -5.90 -6.15 8.22
C VAL A 53 -7.10 -6.43 9.14
N ILE A 54 -6.91 -6.62 10.45
CA ILE A 54 -7.99 -6.91 11.44
C ILE A 54 -9.15 -5.92 11.32
N ALA A 55 -8.86 -4.62 11.33
CA ALA A 55 -9.86 -3.57 11.20
C ALA A 55 -10.71 -3.69 9.93
N GLN A 56 -10.09 -4.00 8.77
CA GLN A 56 -10.85 -4.18 7.52
C GLN A 56 -11.84 -5.33 7.57
N GLU A 57 -11.52 -6.43 8.26
CA GLU A 57 -12.45 -7.55 8.38
C GLU A 57 -13.61 -7.24 9.31
N GLN A 58 -13.34 -6.57 10.45
CA GLN A 58 -14.41 -6.11 11.32
C GLN A 58 -15.33 -5.14 10.58
N MET A 59 -14.77 -4.20 9.79
CA MET A 59 -15.55 -3.31 8.92
C MET A 59 -16.44 -4.07 7.93
N LYS A 60 -15.97 -5.17 7.35
CA LYS A 60 -16.80 -6.03 6.50
C LYS A 60 -17.95 -6.69 7.26
N LYS A 61 -17.70 -7.15 8.49
CA LYS A 61 -18.71 -7.80 9.34
C LYS A 61 -19.83 -6.85 9.72
N ILE A 62 -19.50 -5.58 10.01
CA ILE A 62 -20.50 -4.55 10.38
C ILE A 62 -21.07 -3.77 9.17
N ALA A 63 -20.54 -4.00 7.96
CA ALA A 63 -21.06 -3.39 6.73
C ALA A 63 -22.59 -3.47 6.55
N PRO A 64 -23.28 -4.60 6.82
CA PRO A 64 -24.74 -4.64 6.75
C PRO A 64 -25.43 -3.70 7.75
N LEU A 65 -24.93 -3.60 8.98
CA LEU A 65 -25.46 -2.70 10.01
C LEU A 65 -25.26 -1.22 9.61
N ILE A 66 -24.13 -0.91 8.96
CA ILE A 66 -23.90 0.42 8.38
C ILE A 66 -24.93 0.72 7.28
N GLU A 67 -25.27 -0.25 6.44
CA GLU A 67 -26.30 -0.10 5.39
C GLU A 67 -27.69 0.15 6.02
N GLU A 68 -28.05 -0.55 7.09
CA GLU A 68 -29.31 -0.32 7.85
C GLU A 68 -29.37 1.08 8.46
N LEU A 69 -28.30 1.56 9.09
CA LEU A 69 -28.23 2.92 9.64
C LEU A 69 -28.34 3.99 8.55
N LYS A 70 -27.76 3.75 7.37
CA LYS A 70 -27.86 4.66 6.23
C LYS A 70 -29.29 4.80 5.72
N GLU A 71 -30.05 3.71 5.71
CA GLU A 71 -31.48 3.72 5.35
C GLU A 71 -32.33 4.38 6.43
N LYS A 72 -32.08 4.04 7.71
CA LYS A 72 -32.81 4.60 8.87
C LYS A 72 -32.69 6.13 8.94
N TYR A 73 -31.48 6.66 8.74
CA TYR A 73 -31.18 8.09 8.82
C TYR A 73 -30.96 8.73 7.45
N LYS A 74 -31.59 8.24 6.38
CA LYS A 74 -31.36 8.73 5.01
C LYS A 74 -31.60 10.24 4.81
N ASN A 75 -32.47 10.82 5.63
CA ASN A 75 -32.87 12.23 5.55
C ASN A 75 -32.10 13.13 6.54
N ASP A 76 -31.29 12.54 7.43
CA ASP A 76 -30.53 13.28 8.45
C ASP A 76 -29.06 12.83 8.42
N ARG A 77 -28.24 13.57 7.67
CA ARG A 77 -26.82 13.25 7.50
C ARG A 77 -26.02 13.38 8.80
N GLU A 78 -26.42 14.31 9.67
CA GLU A 78 -25.70 14.52 10.93
C GLU A 78 -25.94 13.34 11.86
N GLN A 79 -27.20 12.94 12.02
CA GLN A 79 -27.57 11.79 12.83
C GLN A 79 -27.04 10.48 12.23
N GLN A 80 -27.03 10.34 10.90
CA GLN A 80 -26.42 9.21 10.20
C GLN A 80 -24.93 9.08 10.53
N GLY A 81 -24.17 10.19 10.45
CA GLY A 81 -22.73 10.18 10.73
C GLY A 81 -22.42 9.80 12.18
N ARG A 82 -23.18 10.36 13.13
CA ARG A 82 -23.05 10.03 14.56
C ARG A 82 -23.35 8.56 14.84
N ALA A 83 -24.46 8.04 14.30
CA ALA A 83 -24.84 6.64 14.51
C ALA A 83 -23.82 5.65 13.91
N ILE A 84 -23.27 5.94 12.73
CA ILE A 84 -22.20 5.10 12.13
C ILE A 84 -20.94 5.13 13.00
N PHE A 85 -20.57 6.29 13.54
CA PHE A 85 -19.42 6.40 14.43
C PHE A 85 -19.63 5.67 15.75
N GLU A 86 -20.83 5.76 16.32
CA GLU A 86 -21.21 5.03 17.53
C GLU A 86 -21.18 3.52 17.30
N LEU A 87 -21.69 3.04 16.16
CA LEU A 87 -21.58 1.64 15.73
C LEU A 87 -20.12 1.17 15.66
N TYR A 88 -19.21 2.00 15.11
CA TYR A 88 -17.78 1.68 15.12
C TYR A 88 -17.23 1.54 16.53
N ARG A 89 -17.66 2.38 17.48
CA ARG A 89 -17.22 2.30 18.88
C ARG A 89 -17.81 1.10 19.62
N GLU A 90 -19.08 0.81 19.40
CA GLU A 90 -19.78 -0.33 20.01
C GLU A 90 -19.14 -1.67 19.60
N HIS A 91 -18.73 -1.79 18.34
CA HIS A 91 -18.07 -2.99 17.81
C HIS A 91 -16.53 -2.97 17.90
N ASP A 92 -15.94 -1.96 18.57
CA ASP A 92 -14.49 -1.77 18.70
C ASP A 92 -13.74 -1.85 17.36
N VAL A 93 -14.26 -1.15 16.36
CA VAL A 93 -13.71 -1.10 14.99
C VAL A 93 -12.98 0.22 14.78
N HIS A 94 -11.72 0.14 14.33
CA HIS A 94 -10.88 1.30 14.08
C HIS A 94 -10.74 1.59 12.56
N PRO A 95 -11.62 2.41 11.95
CA PRO A 95 -11.58 2.68 10.51
C PRO A 95 -10.27 3.33 10.05
N PHE A 96 -9.60 4.08 10.94
CA PHE A 96 -8.35 4.77 10.63
C PHE A 96 -7.11 3.87 10.57
N ALA A 97 -7.20 2.62 11.07
CA ALA A 97 -6.06 1.70 11.04
C ALA A 97 -5.60 1.38 9.60
N SER A 98 -6.53 1.31 8.64
CA SER A 98 -6.21 1.11 7.23
C SER A 98 -5.49 2.30 6.60
N PHE A 99 -5.88 3.53 6.99
CA PHE A 99 -5.25 4.75 6.49
C PHE A 99 -3.84 4.94 7.05
N ALA A 100 -3.62 4.55 8.31
CA ALA A 100 -2.30 4.62 8.95
C ALA A 100 -1.23 3.86 8.15
N LEU A 101 -1.57 2.69 7.60
CA LEU A 101 -0.63 1.91 6.78
C LEU A 101 -0.27 2.65 5.47
N ILE A 102 -1.24 3.29 4.82
CA ILE A 102 -1.03 4.07 3.59
C ILE A 102 -0.14 5.29 3.88
N LEU A 103 -0.37 5.97 5.00
CA LEU A 103 0.41 7.14 5.40
C LEU A 103 1.87 6.82 5.65
N VAL A 104 2.18 5.62 6.17
CA VAL A 104 3.57 5.16 6.35
C VAL A 104 4.21 4.76 5.02
N GLN A 105 3.40 4.22 4.09
CA GLN A 105 3.87 3.77 2.77
C GLN A 105 4.34 4.93 1.88
N LEU A 106 3.62 6.05 1.88
CA LEU A 106 3.90 7.20 1.00
C LEU A 106 5.32 7.77 1.18
N PRO A 107 5.80 8.06 2.40
CA PRO A 107 7.18 8.50 2.62
C PRO A 107 8.24 7.53 2.11
N ILE A 108 8.03 6.21 2.26
CA ILE A 108 8.98 5.20 1.78
C ILE A 108 9.07 5.23 0.25
N LEU A 109 7.92 5.36 -0.43
CA LEU A 109 7.88 5.51 -1.88
C LEU A 109 8.61 6.76 -2.34
N PHE A 110 8.41 7.90 -1.68
CA PHE A 110 9.13 9.13 -2.00
C PHE A 110 10.63 9.01 -1.77
N ALA A 111 11.05 8.34 -0.71
CA ALA A 111 12.46 8.10 -0.45
C ALA A 111 13.10 7.26 -1.57
N LEU A 112 12.47 6.15 -1.97
CA LEU A 112 12.94 5.34 -3.10
C LEU A 112 12.94 6.15 -4.40
N TYR A 113 11.88 6.91 -4.67
CA TYR A 113 11.84 7.78 -5.85
C TYR A 113 13.04 8.74 -5.88
N TRP A 114 13.37 9.41 -4.76
CA TRP A 114 14.51 10.34 -4.72
C TRP A 114 15.86 9.65 -4.88
N VAL A 115 16.05 8.46 -4.29
CA VAL A 115 17.29 7.69 -4.46
C VAL A 115 17.55 7.37 -5.94
N PHE A 116 16.52 6.99 -6.69
CA PHE A 116 16.68 6.55 -8.08
C PHE A 116 16.47 7.66 -9.13
N ALA A 117 15.69 8.69 -8.83
CA ALA A 117 15.36 9.76 -9.77
C ALA A 117 16.22 11.02 -9.59
N LEU A 118 16.75 11.29 -8.39
CA LEU A 118 17.47 12.52 -8.07
C LEU A 118 18.96 12.31 -7.73
N GLY A 119 19.52 11.13 -8.03
CA GLY A 119 20.97 10.91 -7.98
C GLY A 119 21.50 10.32 -6.66
N GLY A 120 20.83 9.32 -6.10
CA GLY A 120 21.35 8.51 -4.99
C GLY A 120 22.08 7.22 -5.42
N LEU A 121 21.74 6.69 -6.59
CA LEU A 121 22.40 5.57 -7.27
C LEU A 121 22.39 5.80 -8.80
N PRO A 122 23.38 5.28 -9.55
CA PRO A 122 24.49 4.42 -9.11
C PRO A 122 25.61 5.15 -8.36
N GLU A 123 25.70 6.48 -8.47
CA GLU A 123 26.70 7.28 -7.77
C GLU A 123 26.33 7.44 -6.29
N VAL A 124 26.99 6.66 -5.43
CA VAL A 124 26.72 6.68 -3.99
C VAL A 124 27.19 8.00 -3.38
N ASN A 125 26.28 8.71 -2.71
CA ASN A 125 26.59 9.89 -1.94
C ASN A 125 27.17 9.51 -0.57
N ILE A 126 28.49 9.52 -0.51
CA ILE A 126 29.28 9.15 0.68
C ILE A 126 28.93 10.02 1.89
N SER A 127 28.56 11.30 1.70
CA SER A 127 28.23 12.20 2.81
C SER A 127 26.96 11.82 3.57
N LEU A 128 26.11 10.98 2.97
CA LEU A 128 24.89 10.47 3.60
C LEU A 128 25.10 9.10 4.26
N LEU A 129 26.26 8.47 4.08
CA LEU A 129 26.53 7.15 4.63
C LEU A 129 26.77 7.24 6.15
N TYR A 130 26.16 6.30 6.87
CA TYR A 130 26.49 6.06 8.25
C TYR A 130 27.88 5.43 8.33
N SER A 131 28.58 5.67 9.45
CA SER A 131 29.97 5.23 9.64
C SER A 131 30.17 3.71 9.53
N PHE A 132 29.12 2.92 9.74
CA PHE A 132 29.15 1.46 9.64
C PHE A 132 28.70 0.91 8.28
N VAL A 133 28.29 1.77 7.35
CA VAL A 133 27.87 1.35 6.00
C VAL A 133 29.09 1.47 5.07
N PRO A 134 29.61 0.34 4.55
CA PRO A 134 30.73 0.38 3.62
C PRO A 134 30.32 1.05 2.31
N GLN A 135 31.28 1.69 1.67
CA GLN A 135 31.10 2.18 0.31
C GLN A 135 31.23 0.98 -0.65
N PRO A 136 30.20 0.65 -1.43
CA PRO A 136 30.26 -0.47 -2.37
C PRO A 136 31.27 -0.16 -3.47
N THR A 137 32.05 -1.17 -3.86
CA THR A 137 33.01 -1.05 -4.96
C THR A 137 32.33 -0.93 -6.31
N GLU A 138 31.18 -1.58 -6.47
CA GLU A 138 30.37 -1.56 -7.67
C GLU A 138 28.89 -1.42 -7.31
N VAL A 139 28.11 -0.82 -8.20
CA VAL A 139 26.65 -0.74 -8.08
C VAL A 139 26.05 -1.20 -9.39
N ASN A 140 25.46 -2.39 -9.38
CA ASN A 140 24.82 -2.95 -10.57
C ASN A 140 23.34 -2.55 -10.62
N MET A 141 23.02 -1.61 -11.52
CA MET A 141 21.66 -1.12 -11.73
C MET A 141 20.79 -2.09 -12.53
N GLU A 142 21.34 -3.16 -13.10
CA GLU A 142 20.62 -4.12 -13.91
C GLU A 142 20.10 -5.28 -13.06
N PHE A 143 18.80 -5.26 -12.78
CA PHE A 143 18.13 -6.33 -12.06
C PHE A 143 18.11 -7.61 -12.90
N PHE A 144 18.78 -8.65 -12.41
CA PHE A 144 19.04 -9.91 -13.12
C PHE A 144 19.66 -9.71 -14.52
N GLY A 145 20.30 -8.57 -14.79
CA GLY A 145 20.81 -8.23 -16.12
C GLY A 145 19.74 -7.89 -17.17
N LEU A 146 18.47 -7.76 -16.78
CA LEU A 146 17.34 -7.60 -17.71
C LEU A 146 16.63 -6.25 -17.60
N ILE A 147 16.62 -5.64 -16.42
CA ILE A 147 15.85 -4.43 -16.15
C ILE A 147 16.71 -3.41 -15.44
N ASN A 148 16.91 -2.26 -16.06
CA ASN A 148 17.58 -1.12 -15.43
C ASN A 148 16.70 -0.49 -14.35
N MET A 149 17.17 -0.47 -13.10
CA MET A 149 16.42 0.04 -11.93
C MET A 149 16.23 1.56 -11.91
N GLY A 150 17.08 2.32 -12.60
CA GLY A 150 16.92 3.77 -12.77
C GLY A 150 16.00 4.12 -13.96
N GLY A 151 15.85 3.21 -14.91
CA GLY A 151 15.00 3.37 -16.10
C GLY A 151 13.52 3.09 -15.84
N ARG A 152 12.70 3.13 -16.90
CA ARG A 152 11.28 2.74 -16.84
C ARG A 152 11.14 1.26 -17.21
N SER A 153 10.14 0.57 -16.65
CA SER A 153 9.86 -0.82 -16.99
C SER A 153 8.36 -1.08 -17.14
N LEU A 154 7.93 -1.37 -18.36
CA LEU A 154 6.53 -1.74 -18.64
C LEU A 154 6.16 -3.05 -17.94
N VAL A 155 7.08 -4.01 -17.90
CA VAL A 155 6.87 -5.32 -17.26
C VAL A 155 6.59 -5.13 -15.77
N LEU A 156 7.43 -4.37 -15.06
CA LEU A 156 7.23 -4.12 -13.63
C LEU A 156 5.98 -3.27 -13.37
N ALA A 157 5.63 -2.34 -14.26
CA ALA A 157 4.40 -1.56 -14.13
C ALA A 157 3.14 -2.42 -14.25
N LEU A 158 3.10 -3.33 -15.23
CA LEU A 158 2.01 -4.29 -15.37
C LEU A 158 1.93 -5.26 -14.19
N LEU A 159 3.09 -5.73 -13.70
CA LEU A 159 3.15 -6.58 -12.50
C LEU A 159 2.68 -5.83 -11.25
N ALA A 160 3.03 -4.55 -11.09
CA ALA A 160 2.57 -3.73 -9.97
C ALA A 160 1.04 -3.59 -9.99
N ALA A 161 0.45 -3.29 -11.16
CA ALA A 161 -1.01 -3.24 -11.32
C ALA A 161 -1.68 -4.59 -11.07
N ALA A 162 -1.11 -5.69 -11.59
CA ALA A 162 -1.65 -7.03 -11.43
C ALA A 162 -1.61 -7.50 -9.96
N THR A 163 -0.48 -7.29 -9.28
CA THR A 163 -0.34 -7.62 -7.85
C THR A 163 -1.20 -6.72 -6.98
N GLN A 164 -1.37 -5.44 -7.32
CA GLN A 164 -2.30 -4.55 -6.64
C GLN A 164 -3.74 -5.06 -6.76
N LEU A 165 -4.16 -5.46 -7.97
CA LEU A 165 -5.49 -6.02 -8.22
C LEU A 165 -5.69 -7.35 -7.47
N ALA A 166 -4.66 -8.21 -7.43
CA ALA A 166 -4.71 -9.46 -6.68
C ALA A 166 -4.85 -9.20 -5.18
N TYR A 167 -4.05 -8.28 -4.63
CA TYR A 167 -4.12 -7.88 -3.22
C TYR A 167 -5.48 -7.28 -2.87
N THR A 168 -6.01 -6.33 -3.65
CA THR A 168 -7.32 -5.73 -3.37
C THR A 168 -8.44 -6.76 -3.44
N ARG A 169 -8.42 -7.68 -4.41
CA ARG A 169 -9.42 -8.77 -4.49
C ARG A 169 -9.33 -9.70 -3.30
N LEU A 170 -8.14 -10.02 -2.81
CA LEU A 170 -7.95 -10.87 -1.63
C LEU A 170 -8.42 -10.12 -0.36
N SER A 171 -7.90 -8.92 -0.15
CA SER A 171 -8.16 -8.08 1.02
C SER A 171 -9.61 -7.59 1.11
N MET A 172 -10.31 -7.36 -0.01
CA MET A 172 -11.66 -6.75 -0.01
C MET A 172 -12.81 -7.73 -0.29
N GLY A 173 -12.56 -8.99 -0.62
CA GLY A 173 -13.64 -9.93 -0.95
C GLY A 173 -14.04 -9.92 -2.43
N ALA A 174 -14.87 -10.89 -2.83
CA ALA A 174 -15.57 -10.82 -4.11
C ALA A 174 -16.46 -9.56 -4.14
N PRO A 175 -16.68 -8.95 -5.32
CA PRO A 175 -17.65 -7.86 -5.45
C PRO A 175 -19.01 -8.36 -4.95
N LYS A 176 -19.69 -7.58 -4.10
CA LYS A 176 -21.08 -7.89 -3.74
C LYS A 176 -21.90 -7.91 -5.05
N LYS A 177 -22.62 -9.01 -5.33
CA LYS A 177 -23.61 -9.04 -6.42
C LYS A 177 -24.57 -7.87 -6.19
N HIS A 178 -24.88 -7.13 -7.24
CA HIS A 178 -25.87 -6.07 -7.21
C HIS A 178 -27.18 -6.66 -6.64
N VAL A 179 -27.47 -6.37 -5.38
CA VAL A 179 -28.86 -6.32 -4.93
C VAL A 179 -29.28 -4.92 -5.34
N PRO A 180 -30.15 -4.77 -6.36
CA PRO A 180 -30.68 -3.45 -6.67
C PRO A 180 -31.30 -2.92 -5.38
N ALA A 181 -30.74 -1.82 -4.87
CA ALA A 181 -31.38 -1.09 -3.80
C ALA A 181 -32.82 -0.86 -4.26
N LYS A 182 -33.80 -1.30 -3.46
CA LYS A 182 -35.20 -0.96 -3.72
C LYS A 182 -35.22 0.55 -3.97
N VAL A 183 -35.51 0.95 -5.21
CA VAL A 183 -35.55 2.36 -5.59
C VAL A 183 -36.50 3.03 -4.61
N PRO A 184 -36.03 3.94 -3.73
CA PRO A 184 -36.95 4.63 -2.85
C PRO A 184 -37.86 5.44 -3.76
N ALA A 185 -39.17 5.34 -3.53
CA ALA A 185 -40.19 6.08 -4.30
C ALA A 185 -39.97 7.61 -4.31
N SER A 186 -39.02 8.13 -3.54
CA SER A 186 -38.65 9.55 -3.43
C SER A 186 -37.45 10.00 -4.26
N GLY A 187 -36.81 9.14 -5.07
CA GLY A 187 -35.74 9.54 -6.01
C GLY A 187 -34.45 10.13 -5.39
N LYS A 188 -34.37 10.25 -4.06
CA LYS A 188 -33.21 10.79 -3.34
C LYS A 188 -32.36 9.64 -2.81
N GLN A 189 -31.32 9.33 -3.56
CA GLN A 189 -30.26 8.38 -3.20
C GLN A 189 -29.44 8.95 -2.02
N SER A 190 -29.09 8.10 -1.05
CA SER A 190 -28.31 8.52 0.13
C SER A 190 -26.85 8.76 -0.27
N PHE A 191 -26.45 10.03 -0.37
CA PHE A 191 -25.09 10.45 -0.74
C PHE A 191 -23.94 9.71 -0.01
N GLY A 192 -24.15 9.32 1.25
CA GLY A 192 -23.16 8.54 2.02
C GLY A 192 -23.04 7.07 1.58
N ALA A 193 -24.11 6.47 1.04
CA ALA A 193 -24.06 5.14 0.41
C ALA A 193 -23.32 5.22 -0.93
N ASP A 194 -23.60 6.27 -1.71
CA ASP A 194 -22.96 6.48 -3.01
C ASP A 194 -21.46 6.79 -2.87
N MET A 195 -21.07 7.52 -1.82
CA MET A 195 -19.66 7.79 -1.51
C MET A 195 -18.90 6.53 -1.08
N ALA A 196 -19.47 5.70 -0.19
CA ALA A 196 -18.82 4.44 0.20
C ALA A 196 -18.69 3.47 -0.98
N ARG A 197 -19.72 3.42 -1.85
CA ARG A 197 -19.70 2.62 -3.08
C ARG A 197 -18.64 3.14 -4.06
N SER A 198 -18.51 4.46 -4.21
CA SER A 198 -17.51 5.05 -5.09
C SER A 198 -16.09 4.76 -4.60
N PHE A 199 -15.84 4.85 -3.29
CA PHE A 199 -14.56 4.45 -2.70
C PHE A 199 -14.24 2.97 -2.95
N ASP A 200 -15.22 2.08 -2.78
CA ASP A 200 -15.05 0.64 -3.04
C ASP A 200 -14.69 0.36 -4.50
N MET A 201 -15.43 0.97 -5.44
CA MET A 201 -15.17 0.84 -6.87
C MET A 201 -13.81 1.41 -7.27
N GLN A 202 -13.45 2.59 -6.75
CA GLN A 202 -12.16 3.21 -7.00
C GLN A 202 -11.02 2.33 -6.47
N ALA A 203 -11.14 1.81 -5.25
CA ALA A 203 -10.12 0.94 -4.66
C ALA A 203 -9.93 -0.37 -5.45
N ARG A 204 -11.01 -0.98 -5.95
CA ARG A 204 -10.96 -2.27 -6.66
C ARG A 204 -10.44 -2.16 -8.09
N TYR A 205 -10.87 -1.13 -8.83
CA TYR A 205 -10.66 -1.08 -10.27
C TYR A 205 -9.82 0.10 -10.73
N VAL A 206 -10.05 1.28 -10.16
CA VAL A 206 -9.36 2.50 -10.61
C VAL A 206 -7.94 2.56 -10.04
N MET A 207 -7.76 2.23 -8.76
CA MET A 207 -6.48 2.31 -8.07
C MET A 207 -5.40 1.40 -8.69
N PRO A 208 -5.66 0.13 -9.06
CA PRO A 208 -4.66 -0.68 -9.77
C PRO A 208 -4.23 -0.08 -11.11
N ILE A 209 -5.16 0.54 -11.85
CA ILE A 209 -4.86 1.21 -13.12
C ILE A 209 -3.98 2.44 -12.87
N ILE A 210 -4.35 3.29 -11.90
CA ILE A 210 -3.56 4.46 -11.52
C ILE A 210 -2.14 4.04 -11.11
N ILE A 211 -2.02 3.00 -10.26
CA ILE A 211 -0.72 2.48 -9.84
C ILE A 211 0.08 1.98 -11.04
N GLY A 212 -0.54 1.26 -11.99
CA GLY A 212 0.13 0.83 -13.22
C GLY A 212 0.63 1.99 -14.08
N VAL A 213 -0.17 3.04 -14.25
CA VAL A 213 0.24 4.24 -15.01
C VAL A 213 1.38 4.95 -14.29
N ILE A 214 1.25 5.23 -13.00
CA ILE A 214 2.31 5.89 -12.21
C ILE A 214 3.58 5.04 -12.24
N ALA A 215 3.48 3.73 -12.05
CA ALA A 215 4.59 2.79 -12.09
C ALA A 215 5.40 2.87 -13.38
N TYR A 216 4.76 3.10 -14.52
CA TYR A 216 5.45 3.26 -15.78
C TYR A 216 6.17 4.62 -15.92
N THR A 217 5.69 5.65 -15.22
CA THR A 217 6.25 7.01 -15.30
C THR A 217 7.49 7.24 -14.42
N ILE A 218 7.70 6.39 -13.40
CA ILE A 218 8.77 6.51 -12.39
C ILE A 218 9.87 5.44 -12.58
N PRO A 219 11.05 5.58 -11.93
CA PRO A 219 12.12 4.58 -12.00
C PRO A 219 11.66 3.18 -11.58
N ALA A 220 12.18 2.15 -12.24
CA ALA A 220 11.81 0.74 -12.12
C ALA A 220 11.98 0.16 -10.71
N ALA A 221 12.85 0.74 -9.88
CA ALA A 221 12.94 0.40 -8.46
C ALA A 221 11.61 0.59 -7.70
N ALA A 222 10.83 1.63 -8.03
CA ALA A 222 9.56 1.91 -7.36
C ALA A 222 8.44 0.89 -7.69
N PRO A 223 8.19 0.49 -8.94
CA PRO A 223 7.28 -0.62 -9.21
C PRO A 223 7.79 -1.97 -8.71
N LEU A 224 9.11 -2.22 -8.67
CA LEU A 224 9.65 -3.41 -8.02
C LEU A 224 9.32 -3.44 -6.52
N TYR A 225 9.46 -2.29 -5.84
CA TYR A 225 9.01 -2.10 -4.47
C TYR A 225 7.51 -2.39 -4.31
N TRP A 226 6.65 -1.87 -5.20
CA TRP A 226 5.22 -2.16 -5.16
C TRP A 226 4.90 -3.64 -5.34
N VAL A 227 5.50 -4.30 -6.34
CA VAL A 227 5.31 -5.74 -6.59
C VAL A 227 5.70 -6.55 -5.35
N THR A 228 6.86 -6.25 -4.76
CA THR A 228 7.36 -6.95 -3.57
C THR A 228 6.47 -6.70 -2.36
N SER A 229 6.07 -5.43 -2.14
CA SER A 229 5.12 -5.03 -1.10
C SER A 229 3.79 -5.77 -1.21
N ASN A 230 3.18 -5.75 -2.39
CA ASN A 230 1.87 -6.35 -2.63
C ASN A 230 1.95 -7.86 -2.47
N THR A 231 3.03 -8.49 -2.93
CA THR A 231 3.29 -9.92 -2.75
C THR A 231 3.39 -10.27 -1.27
N PHE A 232 4.15 -9.49 -0.48
CA PHE A 232 4.22 -9.67 0.97
C PHE A 232 2.83 -9.54 1.62
N MET A 233 2.05 -8.55 1.23
CA MET A 233 0.70 -8.33 1.77
C MET A 233 -0.27 -9.46 1.39
N ILE A 234 -0.15 -10.01 0.18
CA ILE A 234 -0.91 -11.18 -0.27
C ILE A 234 -0.56 -12.39 0.59
N ILE A 235 0.73 -12.66 0.80
CA ILE A 235 1.20 -13.73 1.69
C ILE A 235 0.69 -13.51 3.11
N GLN A 236 0.78 -12.29 3.63
CA GLN A 236 0.28 -11.94 4.95
C GLN A 236 -1.22 -12.22 5.09
N GLU A 237 -2.03 -11.84 4.11
CA GLU A 237 -3.48 -12.06 4.11
C GLU A 237 -3.83 -13.57 4.05
N TYR A 238 -3.04 -14.38 3.32
CA TYR A 238 -3.15 -15.84 3.34
C TYR A 238 -2.78 -16.45 4.71
N LEU A 239 -1.63 -16.06 5.27
CA LEU A 239 -1.17 -16.54 6.59
C LEU A 239 -2.10 -16.11 7.73
N ALA A 240 -2.76 -14.96 7.60
CA ALA A 240 -3.78 -14.50 8.54
C ALA A 240 -5.05 -15.36 8.53
N GLY A 241 -5.16 -16.37 7.65
CA GLY A 241 -6.20 -17.42 7.69
C GLY A 241 -7.59 -16.95 7.26
N ARG A 242 -7.71 -15.77 6.65
CA ARG A 242 -8.99 -15.09 6.40
C ARG A 242 -9.90 -15.73 5.37
N ARG A 243 -9.39 -16.67 4.57
CA ARG A 243 -10.17 -17.37 3.53
C ARG A 243 -10.11 -18.89 3.58
N PHE A 244 -9.38 -19.48 4.53
CA PHE A 244 -9.29 -20.93 4.69
C PHE A 244 -9.86 -21.46 6.01
N ARG A 245 -10.61 -20.63 6.76
CA ARG A 245 -11.53 -21.09 7.83
C ARG A 245 -12.99 -21.07 7.37
N ALA A 246 -13.21 -21.46 6.11
CA ALA A 246 -14.51 -21.85 5.61
C ALA A 246 -14.45 -23.36 5.30
N THR A 247 -14.28 -24.15 6.36
CA THR A 247 -14.55 -25.59 6.45
C THR A 247 -15.03 -25.84 7.86
#